data_AF-A0AAV0UGR0-F1
#
_entry.id   AF-A0AAV0UGR0-F1
#
_cell.length_a   1.000
_cell.length_b   1.000
_cell.length_c   1.000
_cell.angle_alpha   90.00
_cell.angle_beta   90.00
_cell.angle_gamma   90.00
#
_symmetry.space_group_name_H-M   'P 1'
#
loop_
_entity.id
_entity.type
_entity.pdbx_description
1 polymer ?
#
loop_
_entity_poly.entity_id
_entity_poly.type
_entity_poly.pdbx_seq_one_letter_code
_entity_poly.pdbx_strand_id
1 'polypeptide(L)'
;MPPDVHATCARLHADLSRHPLAWPFLAPVDPVALNVPTYYDVIAHPMDLATMGTKLAAHEYNDPVAYRADLLLMFANAIEFNQDDERENSVAAVARAFQRVALDEWEDLFSETATTDWALKAEKQAQLRVLERAKESRVLRRWKRHAFVMRLNRAKLDERRRGAEANGE
;
A
#
# COMPACT_ATOMS: atom_id res chain seq x y z
N MET A 1 4.68 0.02 -1.92
CA MET A 1 6.07 0.02 -1.42
C MET A 1 7.00 -0.80 -2.31
N PRO A 2 8.34 -0.70 -2.19
CA PRO A 2 9.29 -1.57 -2.91
C PRO A 2 9.10 -3.07 -2.60
N PRO A 3 9.37 -4.00 -3.53
CA PRO A 3 9.10 -5.44 -3.32
C PRO A 3 9.85 -6.08 -2.15
N ASP A 4 11.10 -5.67 -1.91
CA ASP A 4 11.91 -6.11 -0.78
C ASP A 4 11.32 -5.66 0.56
N VAL A 5 10.88 -4.40 0.63
CA VAL A 5 10.21 -3.84 1.80
C VAL A 5 8.85 -4.51 2.04
N HIS A 6 8.10 -4.80 0.96
CA HIS A 6 6.84 -5.54 1.03
C HIS A 6 7.05 -6.96 1.57
N ALA A 7 8.07 -7.66 1.08
CA ALA A 7 8.43 -8.98 1.58
C ALA A 7 8.82 -8.95 3.07
N THR A 8 9.51 -7.91 3.53
CA THR A 8 9.81 -7.72 4.96
C THR A 8 8.54 -7.51 5.78
N CYS A 9 7.60 -6.67 5.33
CA CYS A 9 6.29 -6.53 5.98
C CYS A 9 5.52 -7.86 5.99
N ALA A 10 5.55 -8.62 4.90
CA ALA A 10 4.87 -9.91 4.80
C ALA A 10 5.47 -10.96 5.73
N ARG A 11 6.80 -10.97 5.90
CA ARG A 11 7.48 -11.81 6.89
C ARG A 11 7.01 -11.46 8.30
N LEU A 12 7.12 -10.19 8.69
CA LEU A 12 6.67 -9.71 10.00
C LEU A 12 5.21 -10.10 10.24
N HIS A 13 4.33 -9.84 9.26
CA HIS A 13 2.92 -10.17 9.35
C HIS A 13 2.69 -11.67 9.61
N ALA A 14 3.41 -12.54 8.91
CA ALA A 14 3.30 -13.98 9.07
C ALA A 14 3.82 -14.45 10.43
N ASP A 15 4.89 -13.84 10.94
CA ASP A 15 5.46 -14.14 12.27
C ASP A 15 4.49 -13.72 13.37
N LEU A 16 3.96 -12.50 13.31
CA LEU A 16 2.95 -12.00 14.24
C LEU A 16 1.67 -12.85 14.21
N SER A 17 1.20 -13.27 13.04
CA SER A 17 -0.02 -14.10 12.92
C SER A 17 0.12 -15.49 13.54
N ARG A 18 1.34 -16.00 13.72
CA ARG A 18 1.61 -17.27 14.41
C ARG A 18 1.95 -17.10 15.88
N HIS A 19 2.12 -15.86 16.35
CA HIS A 19 2.55 -15.59 17.71
C HIS A 19 1.45 -16.03 18.70
N PRO A 20 1.79 -16.65 19.86
CA PRO A 20 0.80 -17.10 20.84
C PRO A 20 -0.14 -16.00 21.36
N LEU A 21 0.32 -14.74 21.36
CA LEU A 21 -0.48 -13.59 21.79
C LEU A 21 -1.44 -13.06 20.70
N ALA A 22 -1.41 -13.62 19.48
CA ALA A 22 -2.19 -13.12 18.36
C ALA A 22 -3.68 -13.46 18.44
N TRP A 23 -4.08 -14.40 19.30
CA TRP A 23 -5.43 -14.98 19.32
C TRP A 23 -6.60 -13.97 19.30
N PRO A 24 -6.58 -12.80 19.98
CA PRO A 24 -7.67 -11.82 19.91
C PRO A 24 -7.69 -11.03 18.59
N PHE A 25 -6.59 -11.04 17.85
CA PHE A 25 -6.32 -10.15 16.72
C PHE A 25 -6.39 -10.88 15.37
N LEU A 26 -6.60 -12.20 15.36
CA LEU A 26 -6.56 -13.00 14.13
C LEU A 26 -7.70 -12.70 13.15
N ALA A 27 -8.81 -12.15 13.63
CA ALA A 27 -10.00 -11.88 12.84
C ALA A 27 -10.68 -10.58 13.33
N PRO A 28 -11.54 -9.96 12.50
CA PRO A 28 -12.33 -8.82 12.93
C PRO A 28 -13.17 -9.16 14.16
N VAL A 29 -13.32 -8.18 15.06
CA VAL A 29 -14.23 -8.30 16.21
C VAL A 29 -15.65 -8.49 15.69
N ASP A 30 -16.35 -9.50 16.19
CA ASP A 30 -17.79 -9.72 15.99
C ASP A 30 -18.54 -9.28 17.26
N PRO A 31 -19.15 -8.08 17.25
CA PRO A 31 -19.81 -7.55 18.44
C PRO A 31 -21.03 -8.36 18.88
N VAL A 32 -21.68 -9.07 17.95
CA VAL A 32 -22.87 -9.88 18.25
C VAL A 32 -22.44 -11.19 18.92
N ALA A 33 -21.47 -11.89 18.33
CA ALA A 33 -20.97 -13.15 18.88
C ALA A 33 -20.33 -12.98 20.27
N LEU A 34 -19.67 -11.84 20.50
CA LEU A 34 -19.01 -11.51 21.76
C LEU A 34 -19.92 -10.78 22.77
N ASN A 35 -21.16 -10.49 22.41
CA ASN A 35 -22.12 -9.75 23.24
C ASN A 35 -21.60 -8.38 23.71
N VAL A 36 -20.98 -7.63 22.78
CA VAL A 36 -20.43 -6.28 22.98
C VAL A 36 -21.02 -5.30 21.95
N PRO A 37 -22.35 -5.08 21.93
CA PRO A 37 -23.04 -4.35 20.85
C PRO A 37 -22.57 -2.89 20.68
N THR A 38 -21.96 -2.30 21.71
CA THR A 38 -21.44 -0.93 21.70
C THR A 38 -20.01 -0.81 21.15
N TYR A 39 -19.44 -1.91 20.61
CA TYR A 39 -18.05 -1.91 20.14
C TYR A 39 -17.75 -0.80 19.11
N TYR A 40 -18.62 -0.65 18.10
CA TYR A 40 -18.45 0.38 17.07
C TYR A 40 -18.86 1.80 17.52
N ASP A 41 -19.47 1.95 18.69
CA ASP A 41 -19.70 3.28 19.30
C ASP A 41 -18.40 3.83 19.92
N VAL A 42 -17.52 2.92 20.37
CA VAL A 42 -16.21 3.25 20.95
C VAL A 42 -15.12 3.23 19.87
N ILE A 43 -15.10 2.20 19.04
CA ILE A 43 -14.03 1.97 18.05
C ILE A 43 -14.49 2.35 16.64
N ALA A 44 -14.05 3.52 16.18
CA ALA A 44 -14.41 4.07 14.88
C ALA A 44 -13.73 3.37 13.68
N HIS A 45 -12.50 2.88 13.88
CA HIS A 45 -11.68 2.29 12.82
C HIS A 45 -11.14 0.93 13.24
N PRO A 46 -11.96 -0.15 13.17
CA PRO A 46 -11.53 -1.49 13.55
C PRO A 46 -10.38 -1.96 12.66
N MET A 47 -9.48 -2.76 13.23
CA MET A 47 -8.35 -3.38 12.55
C MET A 47 -8.00 -4.70 13.21
N ASP A 48 -7.55 -5.65 12.40
CA ASP A 48 -7.16 -7.01 12.79
C ASP A 48 -6.17 -7.58 11.77
N LEU A 49 -5.49 -8.68 12.12
CA LEU A 49 -4.46 -9.30 11.29
C LEU A 49 -5.02 -9.87 9.97
N ALA A 50 -6.23 -10.41 9.93
CA ALA A 50 -6.79 -10.89 8.65
C ALA A 50 -7.07 -9.73 7.69
N THR A 51 -7.60 -8.61 8.18
CA THR A 51 -7.79 -7.38 7.41
C THR A 51 -6.45 -6.82 6.93
N MET A 52 -5.45 -6.70 7.82
CA MET A 52 -4.11 -6.25 7.44
C MET A 52 -3.45 -7.16 6.41
N GLY A 53 -3.59 -8.48 6.55
CA GLY A 53 -3.07 -9.46 5.61
C GLY A 53 -3.69 -9.31 4.22
N THR A 54 -5.01 -9.05 4.17
CA THR A 54 -5.73 -8.76 2.92
C THR A 54 -5.20 -7.48 2.26
N LYS A 55 -5.08 -6.39 3.02
CA LYS A 55 -4.54 -5.10 2.54
C LYS A 55 -3.10 -5.24 2.03
N LEU A 56 -2.29 -6.03 2.73
CA LEU A 56 -0.91 -6.30 2.34
C LEU A 56 -0.82 -7.11 1.05
N ALA A 57 -1.64 -8.16 0.89
CA ALA A 57 -1.72 -8.96 -0.32
C ALA A 57 -2.24 -8.16 -1.54
N ALA A 58 -3.16 -7.23 -1.30
CA ALA A 58 -3.69 -6.30 -2.31
C ALA A 58 -2.74 -5.13 -2.64
N HIS A 59 -1.56 -5.07 -2.01
CA HIS A 59 -0.58 -3.97 -2.15
C HIS A 59 -1.15 -2.58 -1.80
N GLU A 60 -2.10 -2.50 -0.88
CA GLU A 60 -2.72 -1.23 -0.46
C GLU A 60 -1.79 -0.37 0.40
N TYR A 61 -0.78 -0.97 1.02
CA TYR A 61 0.25 -0.24 1.76
C TYR A 61 1.30 0.36 0.82
N ASN A 62 1.25 1.68 0.67
CA ASN A 62 2.18 2.43 -0.18
C ASN A 62 3.62 2.43 0.36
N ASP A 63 3.78 2.35 1.67
CA ASP A 63 5.04 2.35 2.40
C ASP A 63 4.90 1.48 3.67
N PRO A 64 6.01 1.05 4.31
CA PRO A 64 5.94 0.19 5.49
C PRO A 64 5.37 0.92 6.71
N VAL A 65 5.46 2.26 6.77
CA VAL A 65 4.90 3.06 7.88
C VAL A 65 3.38 2.96 7.91
N ALA A 66 2.73 2.91 6.74
CA ALA A 66 1.29 2.67 6.64
C ALA A 66 0.86 1.29 7.20
N TYR A 67 1.66 0.24 6.97
CA TYR A 67 1.42 -1.07 7.58
C TYR A 67 1.58 -1.01 9.11
N ARG A 68 2.63 -0.36 9.61
CA ARG A 68 2.86 -0.16 11.05
C ARG A 68 1.75 0.65 11.70
N ALA A 69 1.19 1.63 11.00
CA ALA A 69 0.10 2.45 11.51
C ALA A 69 -1.15 1.60 11.80
N ASP A 70 -1.54 0.71 10.88
CA ASP A 70 -2.63 -0.24 11.10
C ASP A 70 -2.32 -1.24 12.23
N LEU A 71 -1.07 -1.69 12.32
CA LEU A 71 -0.62 -2.57 13.40
C LEU A 71 -0.79 -1.90 14.78
N LEU A 72 -0.39 -0.64 14.89
CA LEU A 72 -0.53 0.13 16.12
C LEU A 72 -1.99 0.48 16.42
N LEU A 73 -2.79 0.79 15.39
CA LEU A 73 -4.23 1.04 15.52
C LEU A 73 -4.96 -0.18 16.09
N MET A 74 -4.66 -1.38 15.59
CA MET A 74 -5.20 -2.64 16.10
C MET A 74 -4.97 -2.78 17.62
N PHE A 75 -3.74 -2.53 18.08
CA PHE A 75 -3.42 -2.57 19.52
C PHE A 75 -4.11 -1.46 20.31
N ALA A 76 -4.12 -0.22 19.79
CA ALA A 76 -4.75 0.91 20.45
C ALA A 76 -6.26 0.67 20.65
N ASN A 77 -6.96 0.18 19.63
CA ASN A 77 -8.38 -0.16 19.71
C ASN A 77 -8.65 -1.23 20.76
N ALA A 78 -7.82 -2.28 20.79
CA ALA A 78 -7.97 -3.36 21.76
C ALA A 78 -7.71 -2.87 23.20
N ILE A 79 -6.74 -1.98 23.40
CA ILE A 79 -6.47 -1.39 24.70
C ILE A 79 -7.63 -0.48 25.12
N GLU A 80 -8.09 0.41 24.25
CA GLU A 80 -9.17 1.36 24.53
C GLU A 80 -10.48 0.66 24.90
N PHE A 81 -10.89 -0.33 24.12
CA PHE A 81 -12.15 -1.04 24.36
C PHE A 81 -12.10 -1.90 25.63
N ASN A 82 -10.94 -2.43 25.99
CA ASN A 82 -10.79 -3.40 27.09
C ASN A 82 -10.06 -2.81 28.31
N GLN A 83 -9.92 -1.49 28.42
CA GLN A 83 -9.10 -0.86 29.48
C GLN A 83 -9.62 -1.09 30.90
N ASP A 84 -10.92 -1.30 31.06
CA ASP A 84 -11.58 -1.52 32.36
C ASP A 84 -11.49 -2.98 32.83
N ASP A 85 -10.96 -3.89 32.01
CA ASP A 85 -10.74 -5.30 32.38
C ASP A 85 -9.37 -5.48 33.05
N GLU A 86 -9.37 -5.46 34.38
CA GLU A 86 -8.18 -5.56 35.23
C GLU A 86 -7.58 -6.97 35.34
N ARG A 87 -8.19 -8.00 34.72
CA ARG A 87 -7.63 -9.36 34.75
C ARG A 87 -6.24 -9.39 34.09
N GLU A 88 -5.31 -10.14 34.67
CA GLU A 88 -3.95 -10.27 34.15
C GLU A 88 -3.89 -10.80 32.71
N ASN A 89 -4.85 -11.64 32.34
CA ASN A 89 -5.01 -12.20 30.99
C ASN A 89 -6.04 -11.45 30.14
N SER A 90 -6.40 -10.20 30.49
CA SER A 90 -7.32 -9.39 29.71
C SER A 90 -6.78 -9.10 28.31
N VAL A 91 -7.68 -8.81 27.36
CA VAL A 91 -7.30 -8.43 25.99
C VAL A 91 -6.40 -7.19 25.99
N ALA A 92 -6.62 -6.23 26.90
CA ALA A 92 -5.75 -5.06 27.01
C ALA A 92 -4.34 -5.42 27.49
N ALA A 93 -4.20 -6.35 28.44
CA ALA A 93 -2.90 -6.85 28.89
C ALA A 93 -2.16 -7.60 27.77
N VAL A 94 -2.87 -8.50 27.07
CA VAL A 94 -2.36 -9.23 25.90
C VAL A 94 -1.94 -8.26 24.78
N ALA A 95 -2.74 -7.22 24.50
CA ALA A 95 -2.42 -6.21 23.49
C ALA A 95 -1.14 -5.44 23.81
N ARG A 96 -0.94 -5.01 25.07
CA ARG A 96 0.30 -4.34 25.50
C ARG A 96 1.52 -5.24 25.36
N ALA A 97 1.42 -6.50 25.78
CA ALA A 97 2.50 -7.47 25.65
C ALA A 97 2.82 -7.75 24.18
N PHE A 98 1.80 -7.95 23.35
CA PHE A 98 1.98 -8.25 21.94
C PHE A 98 2.52 -7.04 21.16
N GLN A 99 2.08 -5.82 21.50
CA GLN A 99 2.62 -4.59 20.94
C GLN A 99 4.12 -4.45 21.19
N ARG A 100 4.63 -4.80 22.38
CA ARG A 100 6.07 -4.80 22.67
C ARG A 100 6.80 -5.73 21.69
N VAL A 101 6.38 -6.99 21.60
CA VAL A 101 6.98 -7.99 20.70
C VAL A 101 6.96 -7.48 19.25
N ALA A 102 5.82 -6.97 18.80
CA ALA A 102 5.68 -6.48 17.44
C ALA A 102 6.55 -5.27 17.12
N LEU A 103 6.78 -4.39 18.10
CA LEU A 103 7.67 -3.24 17.94
C LEU A 103 9.14 -3.64 18.01
N ASP A 104 9.51 -4.60 18.85
CA ASP A 104 10.88 -5.11 18.91
C ASP A 104 11.25 -5.82 17.59
N GLU A 105 10.38 -6.71 17.09
CA GLU A 105 10.55 -7.35 15.77
C GLU A 105 10.57 -6.32 14.63
N TRP A 106 9.76 -5.26 14.74
CA TRP A 106 9.79 -4.17 13.78
C TRP A 106 11.16 -3.49 13.75
N GLU A 107 11.71 -3.10 14.91
CA GLU A 107 13.01 -2.44 14.95
C GLU A 107 14.12 -3.36 14.43
N ASP A 108 14.08 -4.65 14.72
CA ASP A 108 15.06 -5.62 14.18
C ASP A 108 15.01 -5.70 12.65
N LEU A 109 13.79 -5.70 12.08
CA LEU A 109 13.57 -5.81 10.63
C LEU A 109 13.80 -4.49 9.89
N PHE A 110 13.62 -3.36 10.56
CA PHE A 110 13.61 -2.01 10.00
C PHE A 110 14.59 -1.06 10.72
N SER A 111 15.72 -1.52 11.26
CA SER A 111 16.74 -0.66 11.89
C SER A 111 17.56 0.17 10.88
N GLU A 112 18.33 1.16 11.36
CA GLU A 112 19.03 2.19 10.56
C GLU A 112 19.90 1.70 9.40
N THR A 113 20.48 0.50 9.48
CA THR A 113 21.25 -0.13 8.40
C THR A 113 20.36 -0.65 7.25
N ALA A 114 19.06 -0.87 7.51
CA ALA A 114 18.03 -1.19 6.52
C ALA A 114 17.22 0.03 6.07
N THR A 115 17.18 1.13 6.86
CA THR A 115 16.28 2.27 6.58
C THR A 115 16.79 3.38 5.69
N THR A 116 18.11 3.63 5.69
CA THR A 116 18.70 4.62 4.77
C THR A 116 18.57 4.20 3.30
N ASP A 117 18.50 2.89 3.02
CA ASP A 117 18.36 2.38 1.66
C ASP A 117 16.91 2.50 1.13
N TRP A 118 15.87 2.23 1.92
CA TRP A 118 14.49 2.29 1.40
C TRP A 118 13.99 3.72 1.15
N ALA A 119 14.40 4.71 1.96
CA ALA A 119 14.03 6.10 1.72
C ALA A 119 14.65 6.62 0.41
N LEU A 120 15.95 6.36 0.19
CA LEU A 120 16.65 6.66 -1.06
C LEU A 120 16.05 5.90 -2.25
N LYS A 121 15.70 4.62 -2.06
CA LYS A 121 15.17 3.75 -3.13
C LYS A 121 13.72 4.08 -3.48
N ALA A 122 12.91 4.49 -2.50
CA ALA A 122 11.58 5.05 -2.71
C ALA A 122 11.65 6.38 -3.45
N GLU A 123 12.56 7.28 -3.07
CA GLU A 123 12.81 8.54 -3.78
C GLU A 123 13.28 8.30 -5.22
N LYS A 124 14.24 7.38 -5.42
CA LYS A 124 14.71 6.97 -6.75
C LYS A 124 13.60 6.36 -7.60
N GLN A 125 12.72 5.52 -7.02
CA GLN A 125 11.55 5.01 -7.73
C GLN A 125 10.56 6.12 -8.09
N ALA A 126 10.32 7.08 -7.19
CA ALA A 126 9.48 8.22 -7.48
C ALA A 126 10.06 9.06 -8.64
N GLN A 127 11.37 9.31 -8.63
CA GLN A 127 12.08 9.97 -9.73
C GLN A 127 12.00 9.18 -11.04
N LEU A 128 12.14 7.85 -11.00
CA LEU A 128 11.99 6.99 -12.18
C LEU A 128 10.57 7.05 -12.74
N ARG A 129 9.53 7.03 -11.90
CA ARG A 129 8.13 7.17 -12.33
C ARG A 129 7.86 8.52 -12.97
N VAL A 130 8.43 9.60 -12.44
CA VAL A 130 8.37 10.94 -13.04
C VAL A 130 9.08 10.95 -14.40
N LEU A 131 10.27 10.36 -14.49
CA LEU A 131 11.03 10.22 -15.74
C LEU A 131 10.30 9.38 -16.78
N GLU A 132 9.67 8.30 -16.37
CA GLU A 132 8.92 7.39 -17.23
C GLU A 132 7.68 8.10 -17.78
N ARG A 133 6.88 8.76 -16.94
CA ARG A 133 5.81 9.66 -17.38
C ARG A 133 6.32 10.76 -18.31
N ALA A 134 7.50 11.33 -18.05
CA ALA A 134 8.09 12.34 -18.91
C ALA A 134 8.57 11.76 -20.26
N LYS A 135 9.12 10.54 -20.29
CA LYS A 135 9.50 9.78 -21.48
C LYS A 135 8.27 9.41 -22.30
N GLU A 136 7.24 8.84 -21.67
CA GLU A 136 5.94 8.59 -22.28
C GLU A 136 5.34 9.87 -22.85
N SER A 137 5.42 10.99 -22.11
CA SER A 137 4.98 12.30 -22.61
C SER A 137 5.83 12.81 -23.79
N ARG A 138 7.14 12.51 -23.85
CA ARG A 138 8.01 12.84 -25.01
C ARG A 138 7.74 11.93 -26.22
N VAL A 139 7.50 10.63 -26.00
CA VAL A 139 7.09 9.66 -27.02
C VAL A 139 5.72 10.00 -27.55
N LEU A 140 4.76 10.32 -26.69
CA LEU A 140 3.43 10.80 -27.04
C LEU A 140 3.49 12.14 -27.79
N ARG A 141 4.38 13.07 -27.41
CA ARG A 141 4.64 14.30 -28.18
C ARG A 141 5.29 14.02 -29.54
N ARG A 142 6.17 13.03 -29.65
CA ARG A 142 6.78 12.58 -30.93
C ARG A 142 5.75 11.86 -31.82
N TRP A 143 4.87 11.04 -31.24
CA TRP A 143 3.78 10.35 -31.93
C TRP A 143 2.70 11.32 -32.38
N LYS A 144 2.32 12.30 -31.54
CA LYS A 144 1.42 13.40 -31.93
C LYS A 144 2.01 14.24 -33.07
N ARG A 145 3.33 14.49 -33.09
CA ARG A 145 4.03 15.13 -34.21
C ARG A 145 4.09 14.26 -35.46
N HIS A 146 4.43 12.98 -35.36
CA HIS A 146 4.48 12.05 -36.50
C HIS A 146 3.10 11.76 -37.10
N ALA A 147 2.06 11.60 -36.29
CA ALA A 147 0.69 11.39 -36.76
C ALA A 147 0.09 12.65 -37.43
N PHE A 148 0.55 13.85 -37.06
CA PHE A 148 0.21 15.10 -37.73
C PHE A 148 0.98 15.27 -39.04
N VAL A 149 2.29 15.04 -39.02
CA VAL A 149 3.15 15.13 -40.22
C VAL A 149 2.76 14.07 -41.26
N MET A 150 2.40 12.85 -40.87
CA MET A 150 1.91 11.82 -41.80
C MET A 150 0.55 12.19 -42.42
N ARG A 151 -0.35 12.83 -41.66
CA ARG A 151 -1.63 13.33 -42.19
C ARG A 151 -1.45 14.50 -43.16
N LEU A 152 -0.57 15.44 -42.85
CA LEU A 152 -0.20 16.53 -43.76
C LEU A 152 0.50 16.02 -45.02
N ASN A 153 1.41 15.06 -44.89
CA ASN A 153 2.12 14.49 -46.04
C ASN A 153 1.17 13.66 -46.93
N ARG A 154 0.21 12.94 -46.35
CA ARG A 154 -0.84 12.24 -47.09
C ARG A 154 -1.77 13.22 -47.82
N ALA A 155 -2.23 14.27 -47.15
CA ALA A 155 -3.05 15.32 -47.76
C ALA A 155 -2.34 16.03 -48.92
N LYS A 156 -1.04 16.36 -48.76
CA LYS A 156 -0.23 16.95 -49.84
C LYS A 156 0.01 15.99 -51.02
N LEU A 157 0.09 14.69 -50.77
CA LEU A 157 0.20 13.67 -51.82
C LEU A 157 -1.12 13.52 -52.60
N ASP A 158 -2.25 13.55 -51.89
CA ASP A 158 -3.59 13.48 -52.50
C ASP A 158 -3.90 14.74 -53.32
N GLU A 159 -3.50 15.93 -52.86
CA GLU A 159 -3.61 17.18 -53.62
C GLU A 159 -2.77 17.15 -54.91
N ARG A 160 -1.55 16.62 -54.84
CA ARG A 160 -0.69 16.45 -56.02
C ARG A 160 -1.23 15.40 -57.00
N ARG A 161 -1.88 14.34 -56.51
CA ARG A 161 -2.56 13.35 -57.36
C ARG A 161 -3.77 13.95 -58.06
N ARG A 162 -4.63 14.67 -57.33
CA ARG A 162 -5.79 15.36 -57.91
C ARG A 162 -5.39 16.44 -58.92
N GLY A 163 -4.32 17.18 -58.66
CA GLY A 163 -3.78 18.16 -59.61
C GLY A 163 -3.12 17.55 -60.84
N ALA A 164 -2.57 16.33 -60.74
CA ALA A 164 -2.06 15.58 -61.88
C ALA A 164 -3.17 14.93 -62.71
N GLU A 165 -4.26 14.48 -62.05
CA GLU A 165 -5.45 13.93 -62.70
C GLU A 165 -6.29 15.02 -63.38
N ALA A 166 -6.33 16.25 -62.84
CA ALA A 166 -7.07 17.39 -63.41
C ALA A 166 -6.37 18.11 -64.59
N ASN A 167 -5.08 17.87 -64.81
CA ASN A 167 -4.31 18.45 -65.93
C ASN A 167 -4.07 17.43 -67.07
N GLY A 168 -4.77 16.28 -67.04
CA GLY A 168 -4.64 15.19 -68.01
C GLY A 168 -5.87 14.94 -68.89
N GLU A 169 -6.88 15.81 -68.83
CA GLU A 169 -8.00 15.89 -69.80
C GLU A 169 -7.86 17.15 -70.66
#